data_AF-A0A963PHJ7-F1
#
_entry.id   AF-A0A963PHJ7-F1
#
_cell.length_a   1.000
_cell.length_b   1.000
_cell.length_c   1.000
_cell.angle_alpha   90.00
_cell.angle_beta   90.00
_cell.angle_gamma   90.00
#
_symmetry.space_group_name_H-M   'P 1'
#
loop_
_entity.id
_entity.type
_entity.pdbx_description
1 polymer ?
#
loop_
_entity_poly.entity_id
_entity_poly.type
_entity_poly.pdbx_seq_one_letter_code
_entity_poly.pdbx_strand_id
1 'polypeptide(L)'
;MKLRIAPVWAVTFSMAALLAGCASNEPRASLTPGAAACSRASLTNPLAQSEGLGGTGIRLAVSPDPGGIGGTGQQARSLSNGLGGTGITTAGTREGSGLGGTGISSEGSGLGGTGVVADKDAGGGLGGTGIVGVITGFASICVNGVEVSFDPGMPVDRDGTASSVTDLAVGQVVALRTVGQGDQLQAQRIVVLDAAVGPLTAMEASTARFSVMGQEAIALERSDLEGLSVGDWVRVSGLRLADGQIRASRVQATEKGTAQVTGPLIATAAGGLRIGMTPVNASVRIEGVPDGTEVGASGQWLDGRLEVRAWHVQPTREAVGASGAVLLQGYVHAVQGNQLRLGYESLTLGEHLKVSGGDLRSLKVDQPVQVKGRMDENKRVIVEQIQIRSEGRRGVRATSTVPKSASTSATTGPTPGDSLSGGAASGDSDDSGGRRASSDDSGRRSGDDGNGRRGSGRGSSGSSGSSG
;
A
#
# COMPACT_ATOMS: atom_id res chain seq x y z
N MET A 1 -58.21 74.96 -33.47
CA MET A 1 -57.52 74.02 -34.40
C MET A 1 -58.01 72.60 -34.10
N LYS A 2 -58.32 71.73 -35.09
CA LYS A 2 -57.40 70.87 -35.90
C LYS A 2 -56.47 70.02 -35.00
N LEU A 3 -56.33 68.69 -35.14
CA LEU A 3 -56.73 67.71 -36.18
C LEU A 3 -56.85 66.29 -35.52
N ARG A 4 -57.81 65.41 -35.88
CA ARG A 4 -57.72 64.12 -36.65
C ARG A 4 -56.58 63.13 -36.29
N ILE A 5 -56.62 61.79 -36.48
CA ILE A 5 -57.64 60.72 -36.78
C ILE A 5 -56.98 59.35 -36.42
N ALA A 6 -57.72 58.23 -36.44
CA ALA A 6 -57.28 56.82 -36.25
C ALA A 6 -56.43 56.27 -37.49
N PRO A 7 -56.18 54.96 -37.76
CA PRO A 7 -56.72 53.72 -37.16
C PRO A 7 -55.78 52.49 -37.00
N VAL A 8 -56.34 51.42 -36.39
CA VAL A 8 -56.31 49.97 -36.76
C VAL A 8 -55.22 49.46 -37.71
N TRP A 9 -54.58 48.33 -37.39
CA TRP A 9 -54.61 47.06 -38.17
C TRP A 9 -54.14 45.88 -37.32
N ALA A 10 -54.53 44.65 -37.68
CA ALA A 10 -54.23 43.43 -36.94
C ALA A 10 -53.53 42.39 -37.82
N VAL A 11 -52.62 41.60 -37.25
CA VAL A 11 -52.06 40.39 -37.89
C VAL A 11 -52.00 39.28 -36.85
N THR A 12 -52.75 38.20 -37.10
CA THR A 12 -52.61 36.92 -36.41
C THR A 12 -51.51 36.09 -37.06
N PHE A 13 -50.68 35.41 -36.28
CA PHE A 13 -49.98 34.22 -36.77
C PHE A 13 -49.88 33.15 -35.69
N SER A 14 -50.45 31.97 -35.96
CA SER A 14 -50.15 30.74 -35.23
C SER A 14 -49.14 29.94 -36.04
N MET A 15 -48.07 29.46 -35.41
CA MET A 15 -47.29 28.36 -35.99
C MET A 15 -46.67 27.53 -34.87
N ALA A 16 -46.97 26.23 -34.86
CA ALA A 16 -46.31 25.27 -34.00
C ALA A 16 -44.98 24.83 -34.64
N ALA A 17 -44.00 24.50 -33.81
CA ALA A 17 -42.76 23.84 -34.23
C ALA A 17 -42.45 22.67 -33.28
N LEU A 18 -41.96 21.58 -33.84
CA LEU A 18 -41.69 20.34 -33.11
C LEU A 18 -40.43 20.49 -32.24
N LEU A 19 -40.41 19.84 -31.08
CA LEU A 19 -39.17 19.31 -30.50
C LEU A 19 -39.20 17.80 -30.60
N ALA A 20 -38.40 17.27 -31.53
CA ALA A 20 -38.10 15.84 -31.59
C ALA A 20 -37.22 15.45 -30.39
N GLY A 21 -37.34 14.19 -29.95
CA GLY A 21 -36.66 13.73 -28.74
C GLY A 21 -35.15 13.55 -28.89
N CYS A 22 -34.42 13.78 -27.80
CA CYS A 22 -33.03 13.32 -27.64
C CYS A 22 -33.00 12.18 -26.63
N ALA A 23 -32.59 10.99 -27.07
CA ALA A 23 -32.30 9.89 -26.15
C ALA A 23 -31.00 10.18 -25.39
N SER A 24 -31.04 10.21 -24.06
CA SER A 24 -29.90 10.47 -23.19
C SER A 24 -28.96 9.26 -23.12
N ASN A 25 -28.07 9.13 -24.12
CA ASN A 25 -27.08 8.07 -24.16
C ASN A 25 -25.85 8.46 -23.32
N GLU A 26 -25.86 8.14 -22.02
CA GLU A 26 -24.74 8.43 -21.13
C GLU A 26 -23.46 7.67 -21.55
N PRO A 27 -22.29 8.33 -21.65
CA PRO A 27 -21.05 7.65 -21.95
C PRO A 27 -20.60 6.81 -20.73
N ARG A 28 -20.76 5.48 -20.82
CA ARG A 28 -20.08 4.56 -19.90
C ARG A 28 -18.58 4.83 -19.95
N ALA A 29 -18.03 5.32 -18.84
CA ALA A 29 -16.60 5.59 -18.73
C ALA A 29 -15.80 4.30 -18.94
N SER A 30 -15.11 4.20 -20.08
CA SER A 30 -14.16 3.14 -20.36
C SER A 30 -12.97 3.26 -19.40
N LEU A 31 -12.88 2.35 -18.44
CA LEU A 31 -11.68 2.20 -17.61
C LEU A 31 -10.49 1.90 -18.53
N THR A 32 -9.33 2.52 -18.26
CA THR A 32 -8.09 2.13 -18.94
C THR A 32 -7.70 0.70 -18.55
N PRO A 33 -6.94 -0.04 -19.38
CA PRO A 33 -6.69 -1.46 -19.16
C PRO A 33 -6.10 -1.78 -17.78
N GLY A 34 -5.09 -1.03 -17.31
CA GLY A 34 -4.51 -1.24 -15.97
C GLY A 34 -5.48 -0.91 -14.83
N ALA A 35 -6.30 0.14 -14.98
CA ALA A 35 -7.36 0.46 -14.03
C ALA A 35 -8.47 -0.60 -13.98
N ALA A 36 -8.67 -1.36 -15.07
CA ALA A 36 -9.56 -2.52 -15.11
C ALA A 36 -8.90 -3.77 -14.48
N ALA A 37 -7.63 -4.05 -14.75
CA ALA A 37 -6.87 -5.13 -14.12
C ALA A 37 -6.84 -4.99 -12.59
N CYS A 38 -6.50 -3.80 -12.09
CA CYS A 38 -6.52 -3.48 -10.66
C CYS A 38 -7.92 -3.48 -10.01
N SER A 39 -9.00 -3.63 -10.78
CA SER A 39 -10.36 -3.86 -10.24
C SER A 39 -10.67 -5.34 -9.95
N ARG A 40 -9.80 -6.26 -10.39
CA ARG A 40 -9.92 -7.73 -10.24
C ARG A 40 -8.65 -8.38 -9.67
N ALA A 41 -7.69 -7.58 -9.21
CA ALA A 41 -6.41 -8.05 -8.68
C ALA A 41 -6.60 -8.85 -7.39
N SER A 42 -5.76 -9.87 -7.18
CA SER A 42 -5.78 -10.71 -5.99
C SER A 42 -5.40 -9.92 -4.73
N LEU A 43 -5.97 -10.27 -3.57
CA LEU A 43 -5.52 -9.71 -2.29
C LEU A 43 -4.32 -10.47 -1.69
N THR A 44 -4.01 -11.65 -2.23
CA THR A 44 -2.81 -12.45 -1.89
C THR A 44 -1.76 -12.37 -3.00
N ASN A 45 -0.50 -12.35 -2.61
CA ASN A 45 0.63 -12.39 -3.53
C ASN A 45 0.80 -13.83 -4.08
N PRO A 46 0.64 -14.08 -5.39
CA PRO A 46 0.76 -15.43 -5.93
C PRO A 46 2.19 -15.99 -5.84
N LEU A 47 3.21 -15.12 -5.76
CA LEU A 47 4.60 -15.56 -5.62
C LEU A 47 4.93 -16.02 -4.19
N ALA A 48 4.12 -15.67 -3.19
CA ALA A 48 4.32 -16.04 -1.79
C ALA A 48 3.88 -17.48 -1.44
N GLN A 49 3.35 -18.25 -2.41
CA GLN A 49 2.80 -19.60 -2.20
C GLN A 49 3.69 -20.71 -2.80
N SER A 50 4.96 -20.43 -3.06
CA SER A 50 5.92 -21.35 -3.69
C SER A 50 6.65 -22.30 -2.74
N GLU A 51 6.41 -22.20 -1.43
CA GLU A 51 6.85 -23.18 -0.42
C GLU A 51 6.33 -24.59 -0.80
N GLY A 52 7.25 -25.53 -1.03
CA GLY A 52 7.00 -26.67 -1.91
C GLY A 52 5.97 -27.70 -1.42
N LEU A 53 5.19 -28.24 -2.36
CA LEU A 53 4.39 -29.45 -2.15
C LEU A 53 5.31 -30.61 -1.72
N GLY A 54 5.09 -31.12 -0.50
CA GLY A 54 6.03 -32.00 0.18
C GLY A 54 6.25 -33.36 -0.49
N GLY A 55 7.51 -33.78 -0.58
CA GLY A 55 7.87 -35.13 -1.02
C GLY A 55 7.45 -36.20 -0.02
N THR A 56 6.61 -37.15 -0.45
CA THR A 56 6.13 -38.25 0.38
C THR A 56 7.23 -39.28 0.65
N GLY A 57 7.95 -39.13 1.77
CA GLY A 57 9.04 -40.01 2.16
C GLY A 57 8.60 -41.41 2.62
N ILE A 58 8.48 -42.36 1.70
CA ILE A 58 8.42 -43.79 2.01
C ILE A 58 9.85 -44.34 2.12
N ARG A 59 10.17 -45.01 3.23
CA ARG A 59 11.44 -45.74 3.40
C ARG A 59 11.20 -47.24 3.21
N LEU A 60 11.92 -47.90 2.29
CA LEU A 60 12.14 -49.35 2.34
C LEU A 60 13.33 -49.80 1.48
N ALA A 61 13.72 -51.06 1.67
CA ALA A 61 15.07 -51.60 1.48
C ALA A 61 15.66 -51.67 0.06
N VAL A 62 16.99 -51.61 0.05
CA VAL A 62 17.99 -52.03 -0.95
C VAL A 62 17.54 -53.13 -1.93
N SER A 63 17.60 -52.85 -3.23
CA SER A 63 18.23 -53.69 -4.28
C SER A 63 18.41 -52.91 -5.60
N PRO A 64 19.39 -53.24 -6.46
CA PRO A 64 19.83 -52.32 -7.53
C PRO A 64 19.25 -52.60 -8.93
N ASP A 65 18.76 -51.52 -9.56
CA ASP A 65 18.69 -51.24 -11.01
C ASP A 65 17.86 -52.15 -11.96
N PRO A 66 17.52 -51.68 -13.19
CA PRO A 66 17.69 -50.32 -13.73
C PRO A 66 16.36 -49.64 -14.15
N GLY A 67 16.20 -48.34 -13.85
CA GLY A 67 15.05 -47.58 -14.38
C GLY A 67 14.60 -46.34 -13.60
N GLY A 68 15.50 -45.45 -13.19
CA GLY A 68 15.13 -44.19 -12.51
C GLY A 68 16.01 -43.01 -12.93
N ILE A 69 15.40 -41.96 -13.47
CA ILE A 69 16.12 -40.73 -13.86
C ILE A 69 16.31 -39.86 -12.60
N GLY A 70 17.50 -39.91 -12.01
CA GLY A 70 17.88 -39.08 -10.87
C GLY A 70 19.39 -38.82 -10.84
N GLY A 71 19.79 -37.55 -10.91
CA GLY A 71 21.21 -37.19 -11.03
C GLY A 71 21.98 -37.28 -9.71
N THR A 72 22.80 -38.31 -9.53
CA THR A 72 23.81 -38.37 -8.47
C THR A 72 25.13 -37.75 -8.94
N GLY A 73 25.54 -36.63 -8.33
CA GLY A 73 26.84 -36.03 -8.61
C GLY A 73 28.01 -36.91 -8.14
N GLN A 74 28.84 -37.37 -9.07
CA GLN A 74 30.12 -38.01 -8.80
C GLN A 74 31.21 -37.34 -9.66
N GLN A 75 32.33 -36.97 -9.03
CA GLN A 75 33.44 -36.32 -9.72
C GLN A 75 34.38 -37.37 -10.33
N ALA A 76 34.22 -37.63 -11.63
CA ALA A 76 35.19 -38.38 -12.42
C ALA A 76 35.86 -37.47 -13.45
N ARG A 77 37.20 -37.53 -13.55
CA ARG A 77 37.97 -36.67 -14.46
C ARG A 77 37.93 -37.20 -15.88
N SER A 78 37.57 -36.32 -16.82
CA SER A 78 38.00 -36.30 -18.22
C SER A 78 37.88 -37.61 -19.03
N LEU A 79 36.89 -37.66 -19.92
CA LEU A 79 37.15 -37.37 -21.35
C LEU A 79 35.85 -37.04 -22.10
N SER A 80 35.83 -35.86 -22.75
CA SER A 80 35.03 -35.48 -23.94
C SER A 80 33.73 -36.26 -24.26
N ASN A 81 32.56 -35.74 -23.87
CA ASN A 81 31.64 -35.00 -24.77
C ASN A 81 30.23 -34.77 -24.19
N GLY A 82 29.88 -33.49 -23.94
CA GLY A 82 28.51 -33.05 -23.60
C GLY A 82 28.04 -33.40 -22.17
N LEU A 83 27.03 -32.73 -21.59
CA LEU A 83 26.37 -31.47 -21.93
C LEU A 83 26.00 -30.78 -20.59
N GLY A 84 26.39 -29.52 -20.40
CA GLY A 84 26.13 -28.77 -19.17
C GLY A 84 26.98 -27.50 -19.10
N GLY A 85 26.37 -26.37 -18.75
CA GLY A 85 27.00 -25.06 -18.92
C GLY A 85 28.00 -24.70 -17.83
N THR A 86 29.28 -24.54 -18.20
CA THR A 86 30.14 -23.43 -17.74
C THR A 86 31.35 -23.32 -18.68
N GLY A 87 31.85 -22.11 -18.93
CA GLY A 87 32.94 -21.89 -19.88
C GLY A 87 34.29 -22.30 -19.30
N ILE A 88 34.95 -23.30 -19.92
CA ILE A 88 36.39 -23.52 -19.77
C ILE A 88 37.11 -22.85 -20.95
N THR A 89 37.97 -21.90 -20.63
CA THR A 89 39.01 -21.40 -21.55
C THR A 89 40.34 -22.01 -21.17
N THR A 90 40.71 -23.11 -21.81
CA THR A 90 42.11 -23.61 -21.85
C THR A 90 42.68 -23.35 -23.24
N ALA A 91 43.89 -22.79 -23.28
CA ALA A 91 44.40 -22.10 -24.46
C ALA A 91 45.00 -23.04 -25.53
N GLY A 92 45.07 -22.53 -26.77
CA GLY A 92 46.09 -22.98 -27.71
C GLY A 92 45.63 -23.82 -28.90
N THR A 93 44.74 -23.31 -29.74
CA THR A 93 44.88 -23.47 -31.21
C THR A 93 44.14 -22.36 -31.95
N ARG A 94 44.48 -22.17 -33.22
CA ARG A 94 43.99 -21.06 -34.06
C ARG A 94 42.83 -21.56 -34.93
N GLU A 95 41.83 -20.70 -35.12
CA GLU A 95 40.72 -20.82 -36.10
C GLU A 95 39.67 -21.89 -35.78
N GLY A 96 38.49 -21.43 -35.30
CA GLY A 96 37.33 -22.26 -34.96
C GLY A 96 36.26 -21.41 -34.27
N SER A 97 35.18 -21.06 -34.98
CA SER A 97 34.21 -20.05 -34.53
C SER A 97 33.27 -20.55 -33.43
N GLY A 98 33.51 -20.14 -32.19
CA GLY A 98 32.54 -20.28 -31.09
C GLY A 98 31.38 -19.30 -31.24
N LEU A 99 30.19 -19.80 -31.58
CA LEU A 99 28.97 -19.00 -31.71
C LEU A 99 28.38 -18.68 -30.32
N GLY A 100 28.73 -17.51 -29.77
CA GLY A 100 28.17 -17.03 -28.51
C GLY A 100 28.53 -15.58 -28.16
N GLY A 101 27.62 -14.65 -28.45
CA GLY A 101 27.60 -13.33 -27.77
C GLY A 101 28.70 -12.33 -28.12
N THR A 102 29.00 -12.07 -29.39
CA THR A 102 29.87 -10.95 -29.81
C THR A 102 29.07 -9.65 -29.93
N GLY A 103 29.20 -8.75 -28.94
CA GLY A 103 28.55 -7.44 -28.91
C GLY A 103 29.50 -6.27 -28.59
N ILE A 104 30.82 -6.47 -28.68
CA ILE A 104 31.83 -5.43 -28.48
C ILE A 104 32.91 -5.49 -29.57
N SER A 105 32.93 -4.49 -30.44
CA SER A 105 34.09 -4.08 -31.22
C SER A 105 34.43 -2.65 -30.80
N SER A 106 35.72 -2.38 -30.55
CA SER A 106 36.21 -1.01 -30.47
C SER A 106 36.06 -0.35 -31.83
N GLU A 107 35.58 0.90 -31.85
CA GLU A 107 35.26 1.70 -33.04
C GLU A 107 33.99 1.23 -33.80
N GLY A 108 33.04 2.15 -33.98
CA GLY A 108 32.00 2.06 -35.02
C GLY A 108 30.73 1.22 -34.74
N SER A 109 29.74 1.82 -34.06
CA SER A 109 28.30 1.52 -34.22
C SER A 109 27.83 0.06 -34.05
N GLY A 110 27.81 -0.44 -32.80
CA GLY A 110 27.16 -1.70 -32.47
C GLY A 110 25.63 -1.58 -32.38
N LEU A 111 24.90 -2.18 -33.33
CA LEU A 111 23.43 -2.31 -33.28
C LEU A 111 23.00 -3.44 -32.31
N GLY A 112 23.11 -3.16 -31.01
CA GLY A 112 22.82 -4.11 -29.93
C GLY A 112 21.75 -3.63 -28.96
N GLY A 113 20.50 -4.06 -29.18
CA GLY A 113 19.35 -3.79 -28.30
C GLY A 113 18.35 -2.78 -28.86
N THR A 114 17.07 -3.00 -28.61
CA THR A 114 15.97 -2.11 -28.98
C THR A 114 15.85 -0.91 -28.03
N GLY A 115 16.96 -0.19 -27.85
CA GLY A 115 16.94 1.14 -27.24
C GLY A 115 16.27 2.11 -28.21
N VAL A 116 15.11 2.64 -27.84
CA VAL A 116 14.44 3.68 -28.64
C VAL A 116 15.33 4.93 -28.65
N VAL A 117 15.94 5.22 -29.80
CA VAL A 117 16.63 6.49 -30.02
C VAL A 117 15.56 7.57 -30.12
N ALA A 118 15.31 8.26 -29.01
CA ALA A 118 14.46 9.44 -29.00
C ALA A 118 15.16 10.59 -29.74
N ASP A 119 14.44 11.26 -30.64
CA ASP A 119 14.91 12.47 -31.32
C ASP A 119 15.25 13.56 -30.29
N LYS A 120 16.43 14.16 -30.42
CA LYS A 120 17.00 15.06 -29.40
C LYS A 120 16.30 16.42 -29.31
N ASP A 121 15.40 16.71 -30.25
CA ASP A 121 14.70 17.99 -30.38
C ASP A 121 13.24 17.93 -29.88
N ALA A 122 12.80 16.80 -29.31
CA ALA A 122 11.52 16.66 -28.60
C ALA A 122 11.78 16.47 -27.09
N GLY A 123 11.38 17.46 -26.28
CA GLY A 123 11.72 17.54 -24.84
C GLY A 123 11.01 16.53 -23.92
N GLY A 124 11.32 15.24 -24.03
CA GLY A 124 10.82 14.20 -23.12
C GLY A 124 11.56 12.85 -23.25
N GLY A 125 11.42 11.99 -22.24
CA GLY A 125 11.76 10.56 -22.38
C GLY A 125 12.92 9.97 -21.55
N LEU A 126 13.57 10.72 -20.66
CA LEU A 126 14.62 10.16 -19.76
C LEU A 126 14.21 10.04 -18.28
N GLY A 127 13.26 10.84 -17.81
CA GLY A 127 12.74 10.74 -16.45
C GLY A 127 11.65 9.67 -16.34
N GLY A 128 11.93 8.58 -15.63
CA GLY A 128 10.94 7.56 -15.26
C GLY A 128 9.83 8.10 -14.34
N THR A 129 8.86 7.26 -14.00
CA THR A 129 7.77 7.62 -13.07
C THR A 129 8.08 7.12 -11.66
N GLY A 130 8.07 8.03 -10.69
CA GLY A 130 8.12 7.71 -9.27
C GLY A 130 6.71 7.45 -8.75
N ILE A 131 6.50 6.41 -7.96
CA ILE A 131 5.19 6.12 -7.37
C ILE A 131 5.35 5.91 -5.87
N VAL A 132 4.57 6.60 -5.05
CA VAL A 132 4.48 6.35 -3.61
C VAL A 132 3.02 6.06 -3.27
N GLY A 133 2.74 4.92 -2.65
CA GLY A 133 1.39 4.58 -2.24
C GLY A 133 1.23 3.16 -1.70
N VAL A 134 -0.02 2.80 -1.41
CA VAL A 134 -0.37 1.50 -0.82
C VAL A 134 -0.55 0.44 -1.91
N ILE A 135 0.01 -0.76 -1.71
CA ILE A 135 -0.31 -1.93 -2.55
C ILE A 135 -1.78 -2.30 -2.31
N THR A 136 -2.58 -2.29 -3.37
CA THR A 136 -4.03 -2.57 -3.33
C THR A 136 -4.41 -3.95 -3.85
N GLY A 137 -3.54 -4.61 -4.64
CA GLY A 137 -3.77 -5.97 -5.14
C GLY A 137 -2.63 -6.48 -6.03
N PHE A 138 -2.74 -7.76 -6.41
CA PHE A 138 -1.82 -8.51 -7.26
C PHE A 138 -2.49 -8.98 -8.57
N ALA A 139 -2.18 -8.27 -9.64
CA ALA A 139 -2.22 -8.64 -11.05
C ALA A 139 -1.15 -7.73 -11.68
N SER A 140 0.13 -8.13 -11.58
CA SER A 140 1.25 -7.20 -11.30
C SER A 140 1.03 -6.42 -9.97
N ILE A 141 1.91 -5.52 -9.49
CA ILE A 141 1.56 -4.76 -8.26
C ILE A 141 0.65 -3.57 -8.59
N CYS A 142 -0.54 -3.54 -8.00
CA CYS A 142 -1.49 -2.44 -8.14
C CYS A 142 -1.25 -1.38 -7.07
N VAL A 143 -0.58 -0.29 -7.44
CA VAL A 143 -0.26 0.84 -6.55
C VAL A 143 -0.95 2.09 -7.08
N ASN A 144 -1.63 2.82 -6.20
CA ASN A 144 -2.45 3.99 -6.54
C ASN A 144 -3.62 3.74 -7.53
N GLY A 145 -3.86 2.50 -7.97
CA GLY A 145 -4.81 2.16 -9.03
C GLY A 145 -4.17 2.13 -10.42
N VAL A 146 -2.85 2.21 -10.49
CA VAL A 146 -2.04 1.92 -11.68
C VAL A 146 -1.42 0.52 -11.51
N GLU A 147 -1.41 -0.25 -12.59
CA GLU A 147 -0.72 -1.53 -12.64
C GLU A 147 0.79 -1.30 -12.89
N VAL A 148 1.66 -1.96 -12.11
CA VAL A 148 3.11 -1.92 -12.32
C VAL A 148 3.67 -3.33 -12.39
N SER A 149 4.14 -3.70 -13.58
CA SER A 149 4.87 -4.94 -13.84
C SER A 149 6.24 -4.94 -13.15
N PHE A 150 6.75 -6.12 -12.80
CA PHE A 150 8.05 -6.30 -12.14
C PHE A 150 8.65 -7.67 -12.50
N ASP A 151 9.96 -7.81 -12.38
CA ASP A 151 10.64 -9.09 -12.58
C ASP A 151 10.62 -9.89 -11.26
N PRO A 152 10.17 -11.17 -11.24
CA PRO A 152 10.16 -11.98 -10.03
C PRO A 152 11.54 -12.18 -9.35
N GLY A 153 12.64 -11.97 -10.07
CA GLY A 153 14.00 -12.03 -9.54
C GLY A 153 14.57 -10.68 -9.10
N MET A 154 13.83 -9.57 -9.21
CA MET A 154 14.37 -8.26 -8.82
C MET A 154 14.54 -8.11 -7.30
N PRO A 155 15.61 -7.43 -6.83
CA PRO A 155 15.75 -7.14 -5.41
C PRO A 155 14.68 -6.14 -4.95
N VAL A 156 14.06 -6.42 -3.81
CA VAL A 156 13.22 -5.49 -3.06
C VAL A 156 14.04 -4.95 -1.90
N ASP A 157 13.93 -3.65 -1.62
CA ASP A 157 14.41 -3.06 -0.38
C ASP A 157 13.25 -2.94 0.61
N ARG A 158 13.52 -3.14 1.90
CA ARG A 158 12.60 -2.83 3.00
C ARG A 158 13.38 -2.11 4.09
N ASP A 159 13.10 -0.83 4.27
CA ASP A 159 13.75 0.04 5.26
C ASP A 159 15.29 -0.04 5.25
N GLY A 160 15.90 -0.08 4.06
CA GLY A 160 17.35 -0.18 3.85
C GLY A 160 17.93 -1.60 3.98
N THR A 161 17.07 -2.63 4.05
CA THR A 161 17.44 -4.05 4.16
C THR A 161 16.94 -4.83 2.95
N ALA A 162 17.71 -5.81 2.47
CA ALA A 162 17.28 -6.66 1.35
C ALA A 162 16.05 -7.53 1.72
N SER A 163 15.11 -7.64 0.78
CA SER A 163 13.83 -8.35 0.88
C SER A 163 13.48 -8.94 -0.49
N SER A 164 12.48 -9.81 -0.54
CA SER A 164 12.03 -10.50 -1.76
C SER A 164 10.69 -9.97 -2.27
N VAL A 165 10.42 -10.14 -3.57
CA VAL A 165 9.08 -9.91 -4.16
C VAL A 165 8.00 -10.81 -3.55
N THR A 166 8.38 -11.95 -2.95
CA THR A 166 7.49 -12.82 -2.18
C THR A 166 6.94 -12.13 -0.93
N ASP A 167 7.69 -11.19 -0.37
CA ASP A 167 7.37 -10.53 0.90
C ASP A 167 6.41 -9.34 0.69
N LEU A 168 6.06 -9.03 -0.56
CA LEU A 168 5.12 -7.99 -0.92
C LEU A 168 3.68 -8.41 -0.54
N ALA A 169 2.92 -7.50 0.06
CA ALA A 169 1.56 -7.77 0.53
C ALA A 169 0.64 -6.54 0.42
N VAL A 170 -0.66 -6.77 0.18
CA VAL A 170 -1.68 -5.71 0.16
C VAL A 170 -1.70 -4.98 1.51
N GLY A 171 -1.75 -3.64 1.45
CA GLY A 171 -1.68 -2.76 2.62
C GLY A 171 -0.28 -2.26 2.96
N GLN A 172 0.79 -2.83 2.38
CA GLN A 172 2.13 -2.23 2.49
C GLN A 172 2.19 -0.89 1.75
N VAL A 173 2.93 0.07 2.30
CA VAL A 173 3.32 1.30 1.58
C VAL A 173 4.60 1.00 0.84
N VAL A 174 4.64 1.36 -0.45
CA VAL A 174 5.83 1.22 -1.29
C VAL A 174 6.17 2.51 -2.00
N ALA A 175 7.46 2.73 -2.18
CA ALA A 175 8.01 3.67 -3.14
C ALA A 175 8.65 2.90 -4.31
N LEU A 176 8.21 3.21 -5.52
CA LEU A 176 8.63 2.60 -6.77
C LEU A 176 9.36 3.63 -7.63
N ARG A 177 10.36 3.18 -8.37
CA ARG A 177 10.86 3.88 -9.56
C ARG A 177 10.56 3.02 -10.79
N THR A 178 9.84 3.56 -11.76
CA THR A 178 9.37 2.81 -12.94
C THR A 178 9.79 3.45 -14.26
N VAL A 179 9.80 2.64 -15.32
CA VAL A 179 9.90 3.09 -16.72
C VAL A 179 8.68 2.63 -17.51
N GLY A 180 8.50 3.15 -18.73
CA GLY A 180 7.30 2.99 -19.54
C GLY A 180 6.41 4.24 -19.50
N GLN A 181 5.21 4.15 -20.10
CA GLN A 181 4.23 5.25 -20.17
C GLN A 181 2.79 4.69 -20.16
N GLY A 182 1.82 5.56 -19.78
CA GLY A 182 0.42 5.19 -19.71
C GLY A 182 0.16 4.10 -18.65
N ASP A 183 -0.64 3.09 -19.02
CA ASP A 183 -0.90 1.92 -18.18
C ASP A 183 0.23 0.86 -18.23
N GLN A 184 1.27 1.05 -19.05
CA GLN A 184 2.41 0.13 -19.17
C GLN A 184 3.61 0.66 -18.39
N LEU A 185 3.65 0.37 -17.09
CA LEU A 185 4.79 0.67 -16.22
C LEU A 185 5.51 -0.60 -15.75
N GLN A 186 6.84 -0.54 -15.71
CA GLN A 186 7.71 -1.59 -15.19
C GLN A 186 8.62 -1.06 -14.08
N ALA A 187 8.66 -1.73 -12.94
CA ALA A 187 9.49 -1.36 -11.79
C ALA A 187 10.98 -1.64 -12.05
N GLN A 188 11.83 -0.67 -11.67
CA GLN A 188 13.29 -0.77 -11.62
C GLN A 188 13.84 -0.77 -10.18
N ARG A 189 13.07 -0.23 -9.23
CA ARG A 189 13.31 -0.33 -7.78
C ARG A 189 11.96 -0.46 -7.10
N ILE A 190 11.85 -1.38 -6.15
CA ILE A 190 10.75 -1.48 -5.20
C ILE A 190 11.35 -1.28 -3.80
N VAL A 191 10.84 -0.30 -3.06
CA VAL A 191 11.17 -0.07 -1.65
C VAL A 191 9.88 -0.18 -0.84
N VAL A 192 9.84 -1.10 0.13
CA VAL A 192 8.80 -1.14 1.15
C VAL A 192 9.19 -0.15 2.26
N LEU A 193 8.25 0.72 2.62
CA LEU A 193 8.44 1.78 3.60
C LEU A 193 7.51 1.52 4.78
N ASP A 194 8.07 1.05 5.90
CA ASP A 194 7.31 0.90 7.13
C ASP A 194 7.45 2.15 8.02
N ALA A 195 6.33 2.60 8.57
CA ALA A 195 6.24 3.82 9.37
C ALA A 195 6.81 3.60 10.79
N ALA A 196 6.71 2.36 11.30
CA ALA A 196 7.36 1.89 12.51
C ALA A 196 7.53 0.36 12.51
N VAL A 197 8.62 -0.13 13.13
CA VAL A 197 8.91 -1.53 13.41
C VAL A 197 9.44 -1.63 14.84
N GLY A 198 8.73 -2.35 15.72
CA GLY A 198 9.07 -2.40 17.14
C GLY A 198 7.94 -2.96 18.01
N PRO A 199 8.07 -2.90 19.33
CA PRO A 199 7.04 -3.40 20.24
C PRO A 199 5.80 -2.49 20.28
N LEU A 200 4.62 -3.11 20.36
CA LEU A 200 3.38 -2.47 20.79
C LEU A 200 3.55 -1.94 22.23
N THR A 201 3.30 -0.64 22.41
CA THR A 201 3.39 0.07 23.69
C THR A 201 2.02 0.39 24.30
N ALA A 202 0.96 0.40 23.50
CA ALA A 202 -0.44 0.52 23.93
C ALA A 202 -1.39 -0.05 22.86
N MET A 203 -2.60 -0.46 23.25
CA MET A 203 -3.63 -0.93 22.31
C MET A 203 -5.06 -0.76 22.84
N GLU A 204 -5.97 -0.31 21.97
CA GLU A 204 -7.41 -0.24 22.19
C GLU A 204 -8.13 -0.81 20.94
N ALA A 205 -8.23 -2.15 20.87
CA ALA A 205 -8.74 -2.85 19.69
C ALA A 205 -10.21 -2.50 19.34
N SER A 206 -11.02 -2.05 20.31
CA SER A 206 -12.40 -1.59 20.12
C SER A 206 -12.51 -0.35 19.22
N THR A 207 -11.50 0.52 19.22
CA THR A 207 -11.44 1.76 18.42
C THR A 207 -10.46 1.66 17.24
N ALA A 208 -9.84 0.48 17.05
CA ALA A 208 -8.71 0.25 16.14
C ALA A 208 -7.44 1.08 16.44
N ARG A 209 -7.35 1.66 17.65
CA ARG A 209 -6.20 2.47 18.08
C ARG A 209 -5.11 1.61 18.69
N PHE A 210 -3.86 1.98 18.45
CA PHE A 210 -2.70 1.34 19.07
C PHE A 210 -1.50 2.27 19.08
N SER A 211 -0.41 1.84 19.72
CA SER A 211 0.86 2.58 19.68
C SER A 211 2.05 1.65 19.55
N VAL A 212 3.02 2.03 18.72
CA VAL A 212 4.28 1.31 18.51
C VAL A 212 5.42 2.26 18.79
N MET A 213 6.28 1.95 19.77
CA MET A 213 7.40 2.82 20.16
C MET A 213 7.01 4.28 20.42
N GLY A 214 5.80 4.50 20.95
CA GLY A 214 5.24 5.83 21.18
C GLY A 214 4.71 6.58 19.93
N GLN A 215 4.75 5.99 18.72
CA GLN A 215 3.88 6.42 17.62
C GLN A 215 2.44 6.05 17.95
N GLU A 216 1.50 6.99 17.91
CA GLU A 216 0.07 6.65 17.88
C GLU A 216 -0.35 6.23 16.46
N ALA A 217 -1.27 5.26 16.37
CA ALA A 217 -1.72 4.70 15.12
C ALA A 217 -3.19 4.27 15.17
N ILE A 218 -3.85 4.30 14.01
CA ILE A 218 -5.23 3.80 13.83
C ILE A 218 -5.26 2.86 12.63
N ALA A 219 -5.53 1.57 12.86
CA ALA A 219 -5.64 0.56 11.81
C ALA A 219 -6.85 0.81 10.90
N LEU A 220 -6.74 0.49 9.62
CA LEU A 220 -7.88 0.55 8.69
C LEU A 220 -9.00 -0.41 9.13
N GLU A 221 -8.65 -1.59 9.64
CA GLU A 221 -9.63 -2.59 10.07
C GLU A 221 -9.29 -3.13 11.47
N ARG A 222 -10.29 -3.36 12.33
CA ARG A 222 -10.06 -3.87 13.71
C ARG A 222 -9.40 -5.25 13.74
N SER A 223 -9.61 -6.05 12.70
CA SER A 223 -8.99 -7.35 12.49
C SER A 223 -7.47 -7.29 12.26
N ASP A 224 -6.90 -6.11 12.02
CA ASP A 224 -5.44 -5.91 11.99
C ASP A 224 -4.79 -6.02 13.37
N LEU A 225 -5.59 -5.97 14.44
CA LEU A 225 -5.16 -6.04 15.83
C LEU A 225 -5.61 -7.33 16.53
N GLU A 226 -6.28 -8.24 15.81
CA GLU A 226 -6.71 -9.53 16.35
C GLU A 226 -5.51 -10.44 16.60
N GLY A 227 -5.43 -11.02 17.80
CA GLY A 227 -4.32 -11.88 18.23
C GLY A 227 -3.06 -11.15 18.71
N LEU A 228 -2.99 -9.81 18.61
CA LEU A 228 -1.86 -9.02 19.10
C LEU A 228 -2.04 -8.61 20.58
N SER A 229 -0.93 -8.34 21.26
CA SER A 229 -0.85 -7.88 22.65
C SER A 229 0.21 -6.78 22.85
N VAL A 230 0.08 -6.00 23.92
CA VAL A 230 1.11 -5.02 24.30
C VAL A 230 2.40 -5.76 24.68
N GLY A 231 3.52 -5.36 24.08
CA GLY A 231 4.81 -6.06 24.15
C GLY A 231 5.17 -6.82 22.86
N ASP A 232 4.18 -7.25 22.07
CA ASP A 232 4.43 -7.96 20.80
C ASP A 232 5.12 -7.05 19.80
N TRP A 233 6.05 -7.62 19.03
CA TRP A 233 6.74 -6.91 17.97
C TRP A 233 5.91 -6.89 16.69
N VAL A 234 5.77 -5.70 16.13
CA VAL A 234 4.97 -5.46 14.93
C VAL A 234 5.71 -4.59 13.91
N ARG A 235 5.35 -4.80 12.64
CA ARG A 235 5.72 -4.00 11.48
C ARG A 235 4.47 -3.26 10.99
N VAL A 236 4.55 -1.94 10.88
CA VAL A 236 3.41 -1.06 10.58
C VAL A 236 3.64 -0.28 9.29
N SER A 237 2.93 -0.66 8.25
CA SER A 237 2.86 0.11 7.01
C SER A 237 1.69 1.09 7.09
N GLY A 238 1.92 2.35 6.76
CA GLY A 238 0.88 3.37 6.81
C GLY A 238 1.37 4.77 6.45
N LEU A 239 0.42 5.69 6.29
CA LEU A 239 0.68 7.09 5.93
C LEU A 239 0.23 7.98 7.09
N ARG A 240 0.97 9.06 7.38
CA ARG A 240 0.67 9.91 8.55
C ARG A 240 -0.40 10.95 8.29
N LEU A 241 -1.28 11.09 9.28
CA LEU A 241 -2.19 12.21 9.48
C LEU A 241 -1.42 13.47 9.92
N ALA A 242 -2.07 14.62 9.88
CA ALA A 242 -1.48 15.94 10.12
C ALA A 242 -1.03 16.18 11.57
N ASP A 243 -1.61 15.44 12.52
CA ASP A 243 -1.22 15.39 13.93
C ASP A 243 -0.03 14.44 14.20
N GLY A 244 0.37 13.64 13.21
CA GLY A 244 1.44 12.65 13.30
C GLY A 244 0.98 11.20 13.51
N GLN A 245 -0.32 10.95 13.77
CA GLN A 245 -0.85 9.58 13.89
C GLN A 245 -0.63 8.78 12.59
N ILE A 246 -0.22 7.53 12.72
CA ILE A 246 -0.07 6.63 11.56
C ILE A 246 -1.44 6.04 11.21
N ARG A 247 -1.98 6.38 10.02
CA ARG A 247 -3.13 5.66 9.47
C ARG A 247 -2.63 4.36 8.85
N ALA A 248 -2.65 3.30 9.66
CA ALA A 248 -1.98 2.04 9.38
C ALA A 248 -2.77 1.22 8.35
N SER A 249 -2.23 1.16 7.12
CA SER A 249 -2.78 0.36 6.01
C SER A 249 -2.44 -1.12 6.13
N ARG A 250 -1.43 -1.47 6.93
CA ARG A 250 -1.12 -2.84 7.37
C ARG A 250 -0.41 -2.88 8.72
N VAL A 251 -0.82 -3.81 9.57
CA VAL A 251 -0.08 -4.24 10.77
C VAL A 251 0.27 -5.71 10.58
N GLN A 252 1.45 -6.13 11.03
CA GLN A 252 1.89 -7.53 10.98
C GLN A 252 2.76 -7.84 12.19
N ALA A 253 2.51 -8.96 12.88
CA ALA A 253 3.45 -9.50 13.87
C ALA A 253 4.80 -9.85 13.24
N THR A 254 5.89 -9.59 13.95
CA THR A 254 7.27 -9.89 13.54
C THR A 254 8.08 -10.35 14.74
N GLU A 255 9.16 -11.08 14.50
CA GLU A 255 10.11 -11.40 15.56
C GLU A 255 10.80 -10.14 16.11
N LYS A 256 11.27 -10.22 17.36
CA LYS A 256 12.01 -9.15 18.03
C LYS A 256 13.40 -8.98 17.38
N GLY A 257 13.69 -7.78 16.88
CA GLY A 257 14.93 -7.50 16.16
C GLY A 257 15.39 -6.04 16.25
N THR A 258 15.81 -5.49 15.11
CA THR A 258 16.15 -4.06 14.98
C THR A 258 14.88 -3.22 15.01
N ALA A 259 14.83 -2.23 15.90
CA ALA A 259 13.76 -1.25 15.95
C ALA A 259 13.96 -0.21 14.84
N GLN A 260 12.90 0.19 14.15
CA GLN A 260 12.94 1.14 13.03
C GLN A 260 11.77 2.14 13.11
N VAL A 261 11.99 3.39 12.77
CA VAL A 261 10.92 4.39 12.64
C VAL A 261 11.25 5.41 11.55
N THR A 262 10.27 5.73 10.72
CA THR A 262 10.36 6.75 9.67
C THR A 262 9.35 7.84 9.97
N GLY A 263 9.72 9.13 9.92
CA GLY A 263 8.83 10.26 10.21
C GLY A 263 9.56 11.62 10.24
N PRO A 264 8.89 12.74 10.56
CA PRO A 264 9.54 14.04 10.65
C PRO A 264 10.50 14.09 11.85
N LEU A 265 11.73 14.58 11.65
CA LEU A 265 12.65 14.91 12.73
C LEU A 265 12.08 16.10 13.54
N ILE A 266 12.01 15.97 14.87
CA ILE A 266 11.49 17.02 15.76
C ILE A 266 12.46 17.26 16.91
N ALA A 267 12.97 18.48 17.03
CA ALA A 267 13.71 18.96 18.18
C ALA A 267 12.75 19.27 19.35
N THR A 268 13.08 18.78 20.56
CA THR A 268 12.29 19.06 21.76
C THR A 268 12.87 20.26 22.53
N ALA A 269 12.01 21.00 23.23
CA ALA A 269 12.41 22.13 24.09
C ALA A 269 13.39 21.74 25.22
N ALA A 270 13.51 20.44 25.54
CA ALA A 270 14.46 19.89 26.52
C ALA A 270 15.80 19.44 25.88
N GLY A 271 16.07 19.78 24.62
CA GLY A 271 17.32 19.44 23.91
C GLY A 271 17.42 17.99 23.40
N GLY A 272 16.43 17.14 23.68
CA GLY A 272 16.31 15.81 23.08
C GLY A 272 15.66 15.84 21.68
N LEU A 273 15.73 14.72 20.95
CA LEU A 273 15.14 14.55 19.62
C LEU A 273 13.96 13.55 19.63
N ARG A 274 13.05 13.69 18.66
CA ARG A 274 12.03 12.70 18.31
C ARG A 274 11.99 12.50 16.79
N ILE A 275 11.41 11.37 16.37
CA ILE A 275 11.02 11.12 14.97
C ILE A 275 9.50 10.90 14.98
N GLY A 276 8.75 11.91 14.54
CA GLY A 276 7.34 12.03 14.88
C GLY A 276 7.16 11.97 16.41
N MET A 277 6.40 10.98 16.88
CA MET A 277 6.12 10.82 18.30
C MET A 277 7.15 9.94 19.05
N THR A 278 8.01 9.17 18.37
CA THR A 278 9.02 8.32 19.01
C THR A 278 10.18 9.15 19.55
N PRO A 279 10.48 9.14 20.86
CA PRO A 279 11.69 9.77 21.38
C PRO A 279 12.93 8.94 21.01
N VAL A 280 13.99 9.62 20.58
CA VAL A 280 15.23 8.97 20.14
C VAL A 280 16.42 9.43 20.98
N ASN A 281 17.42 8.57 21.09
CA ASN A 281 18.74 8.88 21.59
C ASN A 281 19.74 8.70 20.44
N ALA A 282 20.57 9.71 20.21
CA ALA A 282 21.38 9.85 19.01
C ALA A 282 22.87 9.70 19.35
N SER A 283 23.31 8.47 19.62
CA SER A 283 24.74 8.17 19.75
C SER A 283 25.51 8.46 18.46
N VAL A 284 24.88 8.23 17.31
CA VAL A 284 25.30 8.81 16.02
C VAL A 284 24.53 10.11 15.81
N ARG A 285 25.23 11.23 15.74
CA ARG A 285 24.62 12.54 15.49
C ARG A 285 24.19 12.67 14.03
N ILE A 286 23.01 13.26 13.82
CA ILE A 286 22.53 13.74 12.52
C ILE A 286 22.76 15.27 12.44
N GLU A 287 23.46 15.74 11.42
CA GLU A 287 23.81 17.16 11.24
C GLU A 287 23.27 17.71 9.92
N GLY A 288 22.98 19.02 9.87
CA GLY A 288 22.51 19.72 8.67
C GLY A 288 21.07 19.41 8.23
N VAL A 289 20.33 18.55 8.94
CA VAL A 289 18.94 18.19 8.63
C VAL A 289 17.97 19.14 9.34
N PRO A 290 17.11 19.89 8.62
CA PRO A 290 16.14 20.79 9.23
C PRO A 290 15.04 20.09 10.01
N ASP A 291 14.49 20.77 11.02
CA ASP A 291 13.30 20.34 11.75
C ASP A 291 12.10 20.14 10.78
N GLY A 292 11.29 19.11 11.04
CA GLY A 292 10.19 18.68 10.18
C GLY A 292 10.60 17.85 8.95
N THR A 293 11.89 17.65 8.68
CA THR A 293 12.35 16.82 7.55
C THR A 293 12.07 15.33 7.80
N GLU A 294 11.58 14.60 6.79
CA GLU A 294 11.45 13.14 6.87
C GLU A 294 12.82 12.49 7.10
N VAL A 295 12.92 11.68 8.15
CA VAL A 295 14.06 10.81 8.45
C VAL A 295 13.58 9.40 8.82
N GLY A 296 14.31 8.40 8.34
CA GLY A 296 14.29 7.04 8.87
C GLY A 296 15.42 6.86 9.87
N ALA A 297 15.19 6.12 10.95
CA ALA A 297 16.22 5.69 11.89
C ALA A 297 16.04 4.22 12.27
N SER A 298 17.16 3.51 12.44
CA SER A 298 17.18 2.13 12.90
C SER A 298 18.15 1.94 14.07
N GLY A 299 17.85 1.01 14.96
CA GLY A 299 18.57 0.88 16.24
C GLY A 299 17.98 -0.15 17.19
N GLN A 300 18.15 0.08 18.51
CA GLN A 300 17.57 -0.75 19.57
C GLN A 300 16.50 0.03 20.33
N TRP A 301 15.39 -0.62 20.68
CA TRP A 301 14.38 -0.06 21.57
C TRP A 301 14.74 -0.40 23.02
N LEU A 302 15.01 0.63 23.83
CA LEU A 302 15.42 0.52 25.24
C LEU A 302 14.78 1.65 26.05
N ASP A 303 14.27 1.35 27.25
CA ASP A 303 13.75 2.32 28.22
C ASP A 303 12.79 3.39 27.66
N GLY A 304 11.95 2.97 26.70
CA GLY A 304 10.97 3.84 26.04
C GLY A 304 11.54 4.76 24.97
N ARG A 305 12.76 4.49 24.47
CA ARG A 305 13.48 5.29 23.46
C ARG A 305 14.12 4.41 22.39
N LEU A 306 14.33 4.99 21.21
CA LEU A 306 15.13 4.37 20.15
C LEU A 306 16.59 4.82 20.27
N GLU A 307 17.49 3.90 20.60
CA GLU A 307 18.95 4.07 20.55
C GLU A 307 19.42 3.94 19.10
N VAL A 308 19.58 5.08 18.42
CA VAL A 308 19.81 5.14 16.96
C VAL A 308 21.23 4.73 16.59
N ARG A 309 21.34 3.82 15.62
CA ARG A 309 22.58 3.29 15.05
C ARG A 309 22.79 3.70 13.60
N ALA A 310 21.72 3.85 12.81
CA ALA A 310 21.78 4.35 11.44
C ALA A 310 20.63 5.33 11.15
N TRP A 311 20.90 6.28 10.26
CA TRP A 311 20.00 7.34 9.82
C TRP A 311 19.84 7.31 8.30
N HIS A 312 18.64 7.58 7.82
CA HIS A 312 18.29 7.72 6.41
C HIS A 312 17.54 9.05 6.24
N VAL A 313 17.98 9.93 5.34
CA VAL A 313 17.39 11.28 5.17
C VAL A 313 16.49 11.28 3.94
N GLN A 314 15.22 11.67 4.11
CA GLN A 314 14.18 11.62 3.09
C GLN A 314 14.07 10.25 2.37
N PRO A 315 13.96 9.12 3.11
CA PRO A 315 13.93 7.77 2.54
C PRO A 315 12.85 7.59 1.45
N THR A 316 11.67 8.21 1.59
CA THR A 316 10.60 8.14 0.59
C THR A 316 11.05 8.79 -0.74
N ARG A 317 11.81 9.89 -0.65
CA ARG A 317 12.33 10.63 -1.81
C ARG A 317 13.54 9.94 -2.44
N GLU A 318 14.41 9.32 -1.64
CA GLU A 318 15.56 8.55 -2.12
C GLU A 318 15.11 7.27 -2.86
N ALA A 319 14.07 6.61 -2.37
CA ALA A 319 13.45 5.46 -3.02
C ALA A 319 12.96 5.80 -4.45
N VAL A 320 12.19 6.90 -4.58
CA VAL A 320 11.71 7.45 -5.87
C VAL A 320 12.86 7.90 -6.77
N GLY A 321 13.88 8.56 -6.22
CA GLY A 321 15.04 9.07 -6.95
C GLY A 321 14.70 10.15 -7.97
N ALA A 322 15.55 10.31 -8.98
CA ALA A 322 15.40 11.30 -10.06
C ALA A 322 14.35 10.89 -11.11
N SER A 323 13.10 10.76 -10.68
CA SER A 323 11.96 10.48 -11.55
C SER A 323 11.38 11.77 -12.13
N GLY A 324 11.11 11.81 -13.44
CA GLY A 324 10.62 13.02 -14.14
C GLY A 324 9.14 13.29 -13.90
N ALA A 325 8.35 12.23 -13.72
CA ALA A 325 6.96 12.28 -13.26
C ALA A 325 6.83 11.61 -11.89
N VAL A 326 5.85 12.02 -11.09
CA VAL A 326 5.53 11.37 -9.81
C VAL A 326 4.02 11.13 -9.64
N LEU A 327 3.67 10.04 -8.98
CA LEU A 327 2.31 9.67 -8.55
C LEU A 327 2.32 9.30 -7.06
N LEU A 328 1.93 10.25 -6.22
CA LEU A 328 2.05 10.22 -4.76
C LEU A 328 0.69 9.98 -4.10
N GLN A 329 0.64 9.23 -3.01
CA GLN A 329 -0.54 9.07 -2.15
C GLN A 329 -0.21 9.50 -0.72
N GLY A 330 -1.06 10.35 -0.15
CA GLY A 330 -0.89 10.84 1.21
C GLY A 330 -2.18 11.40 1.79
N TYR A 331 -2.09 11.81 3.06
CA TYR A 331 -3.09 12.65 3.71
C TYR A 331 -2.66 14.10 3.64
N VAL A 332 -3.62 15.00 3.47
CA VAL A 332 -3.37 16.45 3.38
C VAL A 332 -3.01 16.98 4.78
N HIS A 333 -1.76 17.40 4.97
CA HIS A 333 -1.31 18.02 6.21
C HIS A 333 -1.66 19.51 6.25
N ALA A 334 -1.52 20.20 5.12
CA ALA A 334 -1.86 21.61 4.96
C ALA A 334 -1.99 21.98 3.48
N VAL A 335 -2.79 23.01 3.19
CA VAL A 335 -2.72 23.78 1.94
C VAL A 335 -2.48 25.24 2.33
N GLN A 336 -1.39 25.84 1.85
CA GLN A 336 -0.99 27.21 2.19
C GLN A 336 -0.43 27.91 0.96
N GLY A 337 -1.14 28.93 0.47
CA GLY A 337 -0.78 29.63 -0.77
C GLY A 337 -0.67 28.66 -1.94
N ASN A 338 0.54 28.54 -2.52
CA ASN A 338 0.84 27.62 -3.61
C ASN A 338 1.52 26.30 -3.17
N GLN A 339 1.35 25.89 -1.91
CA GLN A 339 1.92 24.66 -1.36
C GLN A 339 0.84 23.70 -0.84
N LEU A 340 0.97 22.42 -1.18
CA LEU A 340 0.26 21.30 -0.57
C LEU A 340 1.29 20.45 0.19
N ARG A 341 1.10 20.28 1.51
CA ARG A 341 1.96 19.40 2.31
C ARG A 341 1.30 18.03 2.48
N LEU A 342 2.06 16.97 2.18
CA LEU A 342 1.79 15.60 2.60
C LEU A 342 2.73 15.25 3.77
N GLY A 343 2.47 14.15 4.49
CA GLY A 343 3.25 13.78 5.69
C GLY A 343 4.72 13.40 5.49
N TYR A 344 5.22 13.42 4.25
CA TYR A 344 6.61 13.13 3.89
C TYR A 344 7.21 14.15 2.88
N GLU A 345 6.41 15.01 2.24
CA GLU A 345 6.89 15.96 1.22
C GLU A 345 5.99 17.20 1.09
N SER A 346 6.60 18.35 0.79
CA SER A 346 5.91 19.59 0.42
C SER A 346 5.91 19.77 -1.10
N LEU A 347 4.72 19.88 -1.69
CA LEU A 347 4.49 19.89 -3.13
C LEU A 347 4.04 21.30 -3.57
N THR A 348 4.54 21.77 -4.71
CA THR A 348 4.14 23.07 -5.28
C THR A 348 2.97 22.88 -6.24
N LEU A 349 1.89 23.63 -6.07
CA LEU A 349 0.75 23.53 -7.00
C LEU A 349 1.08 24.20 -8.34
N GLY A 350 0.69 23.57 -9.45
CA GLY A 350 0.88 24.12 -10.79
C GLY A 350 -0.27 25.06 -11.20
N GLU A 351 0.03 26.04 -12.06
CA GLU A 351 -0.93 27.04 -12.55
C GLU A 351 -2.11 26.43 -13.33
N HIS A 352 -1.95 25.21 -13.84
CA HIS A 352 -2.96 24.46 -14.59
C HIS A 352 -3.43 23.20 -13.83
N LEU A 353 -3.40 23.25 -12.50
CA LEU A 353 -3.82 22.18 -11.60
C LEU A 353 -5.24 21.67 -11.92
N LYS A 354 -5.35 20.38 -12.22
CA LYS A 354 -6.62 19.67 -12.36
C LYS A 354 -7.02 19.04 -11.02
N VAL A 355 -8.18 19.40 -10.47
CA VAL A 355 -8.70 18.72 -9.26
C VAL A 355 -9.89 17.84 -9.66
N SER A 356 -10.00 16.68 -9.02
CA SER A 356 -11.02 15.68 -9.27
C SER A 356 -11.46 15.03 -7.95
N GLY A 357 -12.74 14.64 -7.84
CA GLY A 357 -13.34 14.16 -6.60
C GLY A 357 -13.79 15.24 -5.61
N GLY A 358 -13.67 16.53 -5.99
CA GLY A 358 -14.07 17.71 -5.21
C GLY A 358 -13.25 18.93 -5.64
N ASP A 359 -13.33 20.02 -4.87
CA ASP A 359 -12.63 21.28 -5.15
C ASP A 359 -11.39 21.47 -4.27
N LEU A 360 -10.35 22.17 -4.77
CA LEU A 360 -9.17 22.53 -3.98
C LEU A 360 -9.54 23.30 -2.69
N ARG A 361 -10.52 24.20 -2.78
CA ARG A 361 -11.02 25.00 -1.64
C ARG A 361 -11.82 24.18 -0.62
N SER A 362 -12.24 22.97 -1.00
CA SER A 362 -12.93 22.01 -0.11
C SER A 362 -11.97 21.01 0.53
N LEU A 363 -10.68 21.05 0.18
CA LEU A 363 -9.69 20.08 0.64
C LEU A 363 -9.40 20.28 2.13
N LYS A 364 -9.75 19.26 2.92
CA LYS A 364 -9.61 19.27 4.38
C LYS A 364 -8.23 18.75 4.79
N VAL A 365 -7.80 19.14 5.99
CA VAL A 365 -6.77 18.41 6.73
C VAL A 365 -7.24 16.95 6.90
N ASP A 366 -6.30 16.01 6.79
CA ASP A 366 -6.54 14.55 6.85
C ASP A 366 -7.45 13.98 5.77
N GLN A 367 -7.71 14.74 4.69
CA GLN A 367 -8.31 14.18 3.48
C GLN A 367 -7.29 13.28 2.75
N PRO A 368 -7.61 12.02 2.43
CA PRO A 368 -6.76 11.21 1.56
C PRO A 368 -6.78 11.74 0.12
N VAL A 369 -5.60 11.88 -0.46
CA VAL A 369 -5.39 12.35 -1.84
C VAL A 369 -4.43 11.44 -2.59
N GLN A 370 -4.61 11.43 -3.91
CA GLN A 370 -3.56 11.04 -4.85
C GLN A 370 -3.16 12.26 -5.67
N VAL A 371 -1.87 12.39 -5.93
CA VAL A 371 -1.27 13.59 -6.51
C VAL A 371 -0.34 13.18 -7.65
N LYS A 372 -0.62 13.66 -8.86
CA LYS A 372 0.27 13.51 -10.02
C LYS A 372 0.97 14.84 -10.28
N GLY A 373 2.28 14.77 -10.51
CA GLY A 373 3.10 15.93 -10.83
C GLY A 373 4.32 15.58 -11.68
N ARG A 374 5.08 16.61 -12.03
CA ARG A 374 6.44 16.50 -12.58
C ARG A 374 7.46 17.01 -11.59
N MET A 375 8.68 16.50 -11.67
CA MET A 375 9.81 17.00 -10.89
C MET A 375 10.53 18.10 -11.69
N ASP A 376 10.80 19.25 -11.06
CA ASP A 376 11.59 20.32 -11.66
C ASP A 376 13.11 20.11 -11.48
N GLU A 377 13.91 20.98 -12.09
CA GLU A 377 15.38 20.95 -12.01
C GLU A 377 15.92 21.06 -10.57
N ASN A 378 15.15 21.70 -9.68
CA ASN A 378 15.44 21.83 -8.25
C ASN A 378 14.93 20.63 -7.43
N LYS A 379 14.51 19.55 -8.10
CA LYS A 379 13.90 18.33 -7.55
C LYS A 379 12.58 18.57 -6.80
N ARG A 380 11.89 19.69 -7.03
CA ARG A 380 10.59 20.02 -6.43
C ARG A 380 9.48 19.39 -7.25
N VAL A 381 8.47 18.83 -6.58
CA VAL A 381 7.28 18.34 -7.26
C VAL A 381 6.36 19.51 -7.61
N ILE A 382 6.11 19.71 -8.91
CA ILE A 382 5.09 20.61 -9.44
C ILE A 382 3.85 19.76 -9.73
N VAL A 383 2.76 20.02 -9.02
CA VAL A 383 1.52 19.24 -9.07
C VAL A 383 0.67 19.66 -10.27
N GLU A 384 0.35 18.68 -11.12
CA GLU A 384 -0.49 18.85 -12.31
C GLU A 384 -1.92 18.37 -12.07
N GLN A 385 -2.11 17.37 -11.19
CA GLN A 385 -3.42 16.84 -10.84
C GLN A 385 -3.50 16.39 -9.39
N ILE A 386 -4.62 16.72 -8.73
CA ILE A 386 -5.05 16.13 -7.46
C ILE A 386 -6.33 15.32 -7.70
N GLN A 387 -6.35 14.11 -7.18
CA GLN A 387 -7.57 13.33 -6.99
C GLN A 387 -7.86 13.22 -5.49
N ILE A 388 -8.94 13.88 -5.08
CA ILE A 388 -9.53 13.72 -3.76
C ILE A 388 -10.18 12.34 -3.69
N ARG A 389 -9.88 11.59 -2.63
CA ARG A 389 -10.39 10.23 -2.40
C ARG A 389 -11.31 10.24 -1.19
N SER A 390 -12.32 9.37 -1.19
CA SER A 390 -12.86 8.82 0.05
C SER A 390 -11.89 7.78 0.61
N GLU A 391 -11.86 7.61 1.93
CA GLU A 391 -11.07 6.52 2.54
C GLU A 391 -11.69 5.16 2.18
N GLY A 392 -10.85 4.20 1.78
CA GLY A 392 -11.25 2.85 1.40
C GLY A 392 -10.79 1.80 2.40
N ARG A 393 -11.51 0.68 2.46
CA ARG A 393 -11.10 -0.53 3.18
C ARG A 393 -9.88 -1.18 2.50
N ARG A 394 -9.14 -2.05 3.21
CA ARG A 394 -7.97 -2.73 2.59
C ARG A 394 -8.43 -3.54 1.37
N GLY A 395 -7.73 -3.40 0.24
CA GLY A 395 -8.06 -4.08 -1.01
C GLY A 395 -9.30 -3.55 -1.75
N VAL A 396 -10.05 -2.60 -1.17
CA VAL A 396 -11.26 -2.04 -1.78
C VAL A 396 -10.96 -0.68 -2.38
N ARG A 397 -11.13 -0.55 -3.71
CA ARG A 397 -11.14 0.77 -4.35
C ARG A 397 -12.28 1.60 -3.76
N ALA A 398 -11.94 2.75 -3.18
CA ALA A 398 -12.88 3.83 -2.93
C ALA A 398 -13.58 4.22 -4.24
N THR A 399 -14.82 3.76 -4.41
CA THR A 399 -15.69 4.19 -5.51
C THR A 399 -16.00 5.67 -5.34
N SER A 400 -15.94 6.44 -6.43
CA SER A 400 -16.31 7.87 -6.42
C SER A 400 -17.82 8.01 -6.18
N THR A 401 -18.21 8.18 -4.92
CA THR A 401 -19.61 8.31 -4.51
C THR A 401 -20.16 9.64 -4.99
N VAL A 402 -20.91 9.63 -6.09
CA VAL A 402 -21.87 10.70 -6.39
C VAL A 402 -22.86 10.73 -5.21
N PRO A 403 -23.07 11.87 -4.54
CA PRO A 403 -23.99 11.94 -3.40
C PRO A 403 -25.42 11.73 -3.89
N LYS A 404 -25.96 10.54 -3.64
CA LYS A 404 -27.35 10.21 -3.94
C LYS A 404 -28.24 10.93 -2.92
N SER A 405 -28.75 12.11 -3.28
CA SER A 405 -29.63 12.91 -2.41
C SER A 405 -30.81 12.08 -1.90
N ALA A 406 -31.09 12.20 -0.60
CA ALA A 406 -32.16 11.45 0.04
C ALA A 406 -33.54 11.99 -0.36
N SER A 407 -34.18 11.36 -1.33
CA SER A 407 -35.58 11.62 -1.69
C SER A 407 -36.54 10.81 -0.83
N THR A 408 -36.66 11.17 0.46
CA THR A 408 -37.71 10.65 1.35
C THR A 408 -39.09 11.00 0.79
N SER A 409 -39.69 10.03 0.09
CA SER A 409 -41.04 10.12 -0.49
C SER A 409 -41.78 8.83 -0.14
N ALA A 410 -42.47 8.86 1.00
CA ALA A 410 -43.31 7.75 1.42
C ALA A 410 -44.65 7.80 0.67
N THR A 411 -45.04 6.72 0.01
CA THR A 411 -46.42 6.53 -0.48
C THR A 411 -46.74 5.03 -0.45
N THR A 412 -47.89 4.70 0.12
CA THR A 412 -48.37 3.32 0.31
C THR A 412 -49.27 2.88 -0.85
N GLY A 413 -49.11 1.63 -1.29
CA GLY A 413 -49.97 0.99 -2.30
C GLY A 413 -49.66 -0.52 -2.42
N PRO A 414 -50.66 -1.41 -2.58
CA PRO A 414 -50.47 -2.86 -2.45
C PRO A 414 -50.21 -3.61 -3.77
N THR A 415 -49.85 -4.90 -3.65
CA THR A 415 -49.82 -5.91 -4.72
C THR A 415 -51.24 -6.30 -5.18
N PRO A 416 -51.40 -6.75 -6.44
CA PRO A 416 -51.21 -8.16 -6.85
C PRO A 416 -50.23 -8.27 -8.05
N GLY A 417 -49.91 -9.40 -8.67
CA GLY A 417 -50.32 -10.82 -8.56
C GLY A 417 -49.78 -11.60 -9.78
N ASP A 418 -50.10 -12.90 -9.87
CA ASP A 418 -49.86 -13.79 -11.02
C ASP A 418 -48.39 -14.06 -11.46
N SER A 419 -48.17 -15.07 -12.32
CA SER A 419 -47.93 -16.47 -11.90
C SER A 419 -47.28 -17.31 -13.01
N LEU A 420 -46.72 -18.48 -12.63
CA LEU A 420 -46.20 -19.54 -13.53
C LEU A 420 -44.94 -19.12 -14.34
N SER A 421 -44.10 -20.02 -14.90
CA SER A 421 -44.13 -21.48 -15.00
C SER A 421 -42.69 -22.07 -14.98
N GLY A 422 -42.54 -23.36 -14.68
CA GLY A 422 -41.31 -24.11 -14.99
C GLY A 422 -40.79 -24.97 -13.83
N GLY A 423 -41.12 -26.26 -13.83
CA GLY A 423 -40.56 -27.24 -12.89
C GLY A 423 -40.38 -28.61 -13.55
N ALA A 424 -39.35 -29.33 -13.11
CA ALA A 424 -39.13 -30.76 -13.34
C ALA A 424 -38.28 -31.30 -12.18
N ALA A 425 -38.56 -32.52 -11.70
CA ALA A 425 -37.96 -33.04 -10.47
C ALA A 425 -37.75 -34.56 -10.49
N SER A 426 -36.75 -35.00 -9.73
CA SER A 426 -36.40 -36.39 -9.35
C SER A 426 -35.24 -36.28 -8.33
N GLY A 427 -35.23 -36.88 -7.13
CA GLY A 427 -36.12 -37.86 -6.53
C GLY A 427 -35.77 -39.30 -6.95
N ASP A 428 -35.44 -40.26 -6.09
CA ASP A 428 -35.25 -40.28 -4.61
C ASP A 428 -34.08 -41.30 -4.30
N SER A 429 -33.77 -41.90 -3.13
CA SER A 429 -34.39 -42.03 -1.79
C SER A 429 -33.34 -42.48 -0.73
N ASP A 430 -33.70 -42.37 0.56
CA ASP A 430 -33.52 -43.25 1.76
C ASP A 430 -32.56 -44.49 1.75
N ASP A 431 -32.07 -45.08 2.86
CA ASP A 431 -32.46 -45.04 4.29
C ASP A 431 -31.27 -45.48 5.22
N SER A 432 -31.49 -45.55 6.54
CA SER A 432 -30.67 -46.16 7.64
C SER A 432 -29.52 -45.31 8.22
N GLY A 433 -29.36 -45.10 9.54
CA GLY A 433 -30.17 -45.44 10.73
C GLY A 433 -29.36 -46.17 11.84
N GLY A 434 -29.17 -45.60 13.05
CA GLY A 434 -28.24 -46.22 14.02
C GLY A 434 -28.03 -45.66 15.45
N ARG A 435 -29.10 -45.26 16.16
CA ARG A 435 -29.23 -44.92 17.61
C ARG A 435 -28.07 -45.30 18.60
N ARG A 436 -27.71 -44.34 19.49
CA ARG A 436 -27.45 -44.43 20.97
C ARG A 436 -27.05 -43.02 21.46
N ALA A 437 -27.66 -42.31 22.43
CA ALA A 437 -28.44 -42.57 23.67
C ALA A 437 -27.60 -42.57 24.97
N SER A 438 -28.14 -41.89 26.01
CA SER A 438 -27.63 -41.68 27.39
C SER A 438 -26.58 -40.55 27.56
N SER A 439 -26.65 -39.67 28.57
CA SER A 439 -27.69 -39.45 29.61
C SER A 439 -27.57 -38.04 30.25
N ASP A 440 -28.61 -37.63 30.95
CA ASP A 440 -28.75 -36.36 31.68
C ASP A 440 -27.89 -36.27 32.96
N ASP A 441 -27.63 -35.04 33.41
CA ASP A 441 -27.70 -34.69 34.85
C ASP A 441 -28.20 -33.24 35.02
N SER A 442 -28.89 -32.95 36.13
CA SER A 442 -29.71 -31.75 36.31
C SER A 442 -29.51 -31.06 37.66
N GLY A 443 -28.34 -30.46 37.84
CA GLY A 443 -28.10 -29.27 38.67
C GLY A 443 -28.20 -29.39 40.19
N ARG A 444 -27.75 -28.33 40.87
CA ARG A 444 -28.19 -27.89 42.22
C ARG A 444 -27.76 -26.46 42.49
N ARG A 445 -28.65 -25.69 43.12
CA ARG A 445 -28.29 -24.46 43.85
C ARG A 445 -28.25 -24.80 45.33
N SER A 446 -27.18 -24.39 46.02
CA SER A 446 -27.19 -24.20 47.47
C SER A 446 -26.26 -23.02 47.75
N GLY A 447 -26.75 -22.04 48.49
CA GLY A 447 -25.90 -21.07 49.17
C GLY A 447 -25.75 -21.50 50.63
N ASP A 448 -24.77 -20.96 51.33
CA ASP A 448 -24.69 -21.00 52.79
C ASP A 448 -24.02 -19.72 53.30
N ASP A 449 -24.35 -19.30 54.52
CA ASP A 449 -23.97 -18.01 55.10
C ASP A 449 -22.78 -18.12 56.07
N GLY A 450 -21.77 -17.26 55.91
CA GLY A 450 -20.43 -17.45 56.51
C GLY A 450 -19.82 -16.24 57.23
N ASN A 451 -20.60 -15.57 58.08
CA ASN A 451 -20.22 -14.38 58.87
C ASN A 451 -18.81 -14.40 59.53
N GLY A 452 -17.97 -13.41 59.22
CA GLY A 452 -16.67 -13.17 59.90
C GLY A 452 -16.23 -11.71 59.87
N ARG A 453 -16.36 -10.98 61.00
CA ARG A 453 -16.11 -9.53 61.11
C ARG A 453 -14.83 -9.20 61.91
N ARG A 454 -14.31 -7.98 61.63
CA ARG A 454 -13.38 -7.12 62.43
C ARG A 454 -11.86 -7.30 62.17
N GLY A 455 -11.17 -6.16 62.10
CA GLY A 455 -9.73 -6.06 61.84
C GLY A 455 -9.23 -4.61 61.67
N SER A 456 -9.77 -3.66 62.45
CA SER A 456 -9.45 -2.23 62.31
C SER A 456 -8.18 -1.83 63.07
N GLY A 457 -7.17 -1.33 62.38
CA GLY A 457 -5.97 -0.70 62.96
C GLY A 457 -5.71 0.69 62.37
N ARG A 458 -5.35 1.67 63.20
CA ARG A 458 -5.02 3.05 62.81
C ARG A 458 -3.69 3.48 63.45
N GLY A 459 -2.94 4.30 62.71
CA GLY A 459 -1.88 5.16 63.25
C GLY A 459 -0.45 4.57 63.21
N SER A 460 0.61 5.39 63.29
CA SER A 460 0.67 6.86 63.25
C SER A 460 2.10 7.35 62.94
N SER A 461 2.21 8.58 62.42
CA SER A 461 3.29 9.57 62.62
C SER A 461 4.78 9.16 62.55
N GLY A 462 5.52 9.78 61.62
CA GLY A 462 6.97 9.99 61.68
C GLY A 462 7.34 11.27 60.91
N SER A 463 8.29 12.07 61.39
CA SER A 463 8.60 13.41 60.84
C SER A 463 10.10 13.75 60.95
N SER A 464 10.51 14.91 60.42
CA SER A 464 11.90 15.40 60.20
C SER A 464 12.66 14.67 59.08
N GLY A 465 13.55 15.30 58.29
CA GLY A 465 13.80 16.74 58.11
C GLY A 465 15.07 17.28 58.77
N SER A 466 16.12 17.51 57.96
CA SER A 466 17.22 18.44 58.25
C SER A 466 17.84 18.94 56.94
N SER A 467 18.36 20.17 56.96
CA SER A 467 19.27 20.71 55.96
C SER A 467 20.71 20.20 56.15
N GLY A 468 21.49 20.26 55.08
CA GLY A 468 22.94 20.03 55.03
C GLY A 468 23.48 20.48 53.68
#